data_AF-A0A430PYL6-F1
#
_entry.id   AF-A0A430PYL6-F1
#
_cell.length_a   1.000
_cell.length_b   1.000
_cell.length_c   1.000
_cell.angle_alpha   90.00
_cell.angle_beta   90.00
_cell.angle_gamma   90.00
#
_symmetry.space_group_name_H-M   'P 1'
#
loop_
_entity.id
_entity.type
_entity.pdbx_description
1 polymer ?
#
loop_
_entity_poly.entity_id
_entity_poly.type
_entity_poly.pdbx_seq_one_letter_code
_entity_poly.pdbx_strand_id
1 'polypeptide(L)'
;EFLFFGQHVDLIEGKTLKHEIVNPSGRAFAGTVGEHYSQGKGLRFHNLQTFSRSLRFRVGLLQEYFGCNFTVTAYLLPSKSIELSFSQLDHDLFILQQEGSQNYQITRYD
;
A
#
# COMPACT_ATOMS: atom_id res chain seq x y z
N GLU A 1 -16.22 -8.16 6.42
CA GLU A 1 -14.90 -8.44 7.01
C GLU A 1 -14.46 -7.26 7.86
N PHE A 2 -13.68 -7.48 8.92
CA PHE A 2 -13.15 -6.41 9.76
C PHE A 2 -11.69 -6.15 9.42
N LEU A 3 -11.33 -4.88 9.25
CA LEU A 3 -9.95 -4.46 9.05
C LEU A 3 -9.28 -4.14 10.38
N PHE A 4 -7.97 -4.36 10.44
CA PHE A 4 -7.14 -4.15 11.62
C PHE A 4 -5.86 -3.44 11.22
N PHE A 5 -5.42 -2.50 12.06
CA PHE A 5 -4.14 -1.83 11.88
C PHE A 5 -3.00 -2.83 12.07
N GLY A 6 -1.92 -2.69 11.30
CA GLY A 6 -0.77 -3.61 11.31
C GLY A 6 -0.97 -4.96 10.62
N GLN A 7 -2.22 -5.35 10.35
CA GLN A 7 -2.53 -6.56 9.59
C GLN A 7 -3.03 -6.23 8.19
N HIS A 8 -3.95 -5.28 8.08
CA HIS A 8 -4.63 -4.96 6.83
C HIS A 8 -4.36 -3.52 6.37
N VAL A 9 -4.15 -2.62 7.33
CA VAL A 9 -3.90 -1.20 7.06
C VAL A 9 -2.71 -0.76 7.91
N ASP A 10 -1.75 -0.09 7.29
CA ASP A 10 -0.70 0.63 8.00
C ASP A 10 -0.88 2.13 7.86
N LEU A 11 -0.52 2.85 8.92
CA LEU A 11 -0.28 4.29 8.85
C LEU A 11 1.18 4.52 8.48
N ILE A 12 1.40 5.39 7.50
CA ILE A 12 2.73 5.88 7.11
C ILE A 12 2.85 7.29 7.68
N GLU A 13 3.71 7.44 8.68
CA GLU A 13 4.11 8.75 9.18
C GLU A 13 5.37 9.24 8.44
N GLY A 14 5.57 10.56 8.44
CA GLY A 14 6.74 11.24 7.88
C GLY A 14 7.04 11.01 6.40
N LYS A 15 8.32 11.18 6.04
CA LYS A 15 8.76 11.31 4.65
C LYS A 15 9.27 10.02 4.04
N THR A 16 9.58 8.99 4.83
CA THR A 16 10.18 7.76 4.28
C THR A 16 9.59 6.49 4.91
N LEU A 17 9.33 5.47 4.07
CA LEU A 17 8.82 4.16 4.51
C LEU A 17 9.75 3.40 5.49
N LYS A 18 11.01 3.83 5.63
CA LYS A 18 12.05 3.05 6.31
C LYS A 18 11.95 3.07 7.83
N HIS A 19 11.23 4.03 8.44
CA HIS A 19 11.25 4.22 9.91
C HIS A 19 9.93 4.69 10.56
N GLU A 20 8.79 4.71 9.86
CA GLU A 20 7.64 5.51 10.33
C GLU A 20 6.28 4.80 10.18
N ILE A 21 6.24 3.47 10.32
CA ILE A 21 4.95 2.75 10.47
C ILE A 21 4.56 2.76 11.94
N VAL A 22 3.58 3.60 12.30
CA VAL A 22 3.05 3.72 13.66
C VAL A 22 1.59 3.28 13.66
N ASN A 23 1.38 1.99 13.91
CA ASN A 23 0.05 1.41 13.90
C ASN A 23 -0.58 1.45 15.30
N PRO A 24 -1.75 2.07 15.47
CA PRO A 24 -2.53 1.89 16.68
C PRO A 24 -2.99 0.43 16.79
N SER A 25 -3.29 -0.03 17.99
CA SER A 25 -3.80 -1.39 18.18
C SER A 25 -5.28 -1.51 17.79
N GLY A 26 -5.64 -2.67 17.28
CA GLY A 26 -7.04 -3.05 17.07
C GLY A 26 -7.61 -2.68 15.70
N ARG A 27 -8.93 -2.47 15.67
CA ARG A 27 -9.71 -2.38 14.43
C ARG A 27 -9.48 -1.05 13.70
N ALA A 28 -9.30 -1.15 12.39
CA ALA A 28 -9.24 -0.02 11.47
C ALA A 28 -10.67 0.35 11.01
N PHE A 29 -11.36 1.17 11.82
CA PHE A 29 -12.64 1.74 11.44
C PHE A 29 -12.47 2.81 10.36
N ALA A 30 -13.39 2.86 9.39
CA ALA A 30 -13.32 3.83 8.29
C ALA A 30 -13.20 5.29 8.77
N GLY A 31 -13.93 5.66 9.84
CA GLY A 31 -13.84 7.00 10.44
C GLY A 31 -12.44 7.31 10.98
N THR A 32 -11.85 6.39 11.75
CA THR A 32 -10.50 6.55 12.32
C THR A 32 -9.42 6.58 11.23
N VAL A 33 -9.53 5.72 10.22
CA VAL A 33 -8.61 5.68 9.07
C VAL A 33 -8.71 7.00 8.28
N GLY A 34 -9.92 7.49 8.03
CA GLY A 34 -10.16 8.75 7.35
C GLY A 34 -9.63 9.96 8.13
N GLU A 35 -9.80 9.98 9.44
CA GLU A 35 -9.26 11.03 10.31
C GLU A 35 -7.72 11.08 10.24
N HIS A 36 -7.05 9.93 10.32
CA HIS A 36 -5.59 9.87 10.15
C HIS A 36 -5.14 10.39 8.78
N TYR A 37 -5.86 10.05 7.72
CA TYR A 37 -5.56 10.57 6.38
C TYR A 37 -5.76 12.09 6.30
N SER A 38 -6.86 12.62 6.86
CA SER A 38 -7.12 14.07 6.93
C SER A 38 -6.07 14.82 7.76
N GLN A 39 -5.45 14.17 8.74
CA GLN A 39 -4.31 14.70 9.50
C GLN A 39 -2.98 14.66 8.72
N GLY A 40 -2.98 14.12 7.50
CA GLY A 40 -1.83 14.09 6.62
C GLY A 40 -0.94 12.86 6.77
N LYS A 41 -1.45 11.76 7.35
CA LYS A 41 -0.76 10.46 7.33
C LYS A 41 -1.02 9.74 6.01
N GLY A 42 -0.02 9.02 5.51
CA GLY A 42 -0.19 8.07 4.41
C GLY A 42 -0.85 6.79 4.90
N LEU A 43 -1.50 6.05 4.01
CA LEU A 43 -2.10 4.75 4.30
C LEU A 43 -1.54 3.69 3.35
N ARG A 44 -1.23 2.51 3.89
CA ARG A 44 -0.89 1.32 3.10
C ARG A 44 -1.89 0.21 3.38
N PHE A 45 -2.60 -0.24 2.35
CA PHE A 45 -3.55 -1.33 2.44
C PHE A 45 -2.93 -2.62 1.89
N HIS A 46 -2.93 -3.66 2.69
CA HIS A 46 -2.34 -4.95 2.35
C HIS A 46 -3.35 -5.89 1.71
N ASN A 47 -2.85 -6.74 0.80
CA ASN A 47 -3.56 -7.92 0.31
C ASN A 47 -4.98 -7.61 -0.21
N LEU A 48 -5.15 -6.50 -0.94
CA LEU A 48 -6.46 -5.96 -1.33
C LEU A 48 -7.35 -6.95 -2.10
N GLN A 49 -6.74 -7.94 -2.75
CA GLN A 49 -7.47 -8.98 -3.46
C GLN A 49 -8.34 -9.86 -2.55
N THR A 50 -8.13 -9.83 -1.22
CA THR A 50 -9.08 -10.48 -0.29
C THR A 50 -10.40 -9.72 -0.22
N PHE A 51 -10.40 -8.41 -0.37
CA PHE A 51 -11.59 -7.57 -0.18
C PHE A 51 -12.36 -7.26 -1.48
N SER A 52 -11.77 -7.53 -2.65
CA SER A 52 -12.40 -7.28 -3.95
C SER A 52 -12.41 -8.54 -4.83
N ARG A 53 -13.61 -9.04 -5.16
CA ARG A 53 -13.78 -10.23 -6.01
C ARG A 53 -13.23 -10.02 -7.43
N SER A 54 -13.42 -8.83 -7.98
CA SER A 54 -12.89 -8.46 -9.30
C SER A 54 -11.36 -8.44 -9.30
N LEU A 55 -10.76 -7.85 -8.26
CA LEU A 55 -9.31 -7.81 -8.11
C LEU A 55 -8.74 -9.22 -7.91
N ARG A 56 -9.39 -10.04 -7.07
CA ARG A 56 -9.02 -11.45 -6.85
C ARG A 56 -8.97 -12.25 -8.13
N PHE A 57 -9.97 -12.09 -8.99
CA PHE A 57 -10.00 -12.77 -10.29
C PHE A 57 -8.82 -12.35 -11.16
N ARG A 58 -8.56 -11.04 -11.29
CA ARG A 58 -7.43 -10.52 -12.10
C ARG A 58 -6.08 -10.97 -11.57
N VAL A 59 -5.88 -10.93 -10.25
CA VAL A 59 -4.66 -11.42 -9.60
C VAL A 59 -4.50 -12.92 -9.87
N GLY A 60 -5.57 -13.71 -9.78
CA GLY A 60 -5.53 -15.13 -10.11
C GLY A 60 -5.06 -15.39 -11.55
N LEU A 61 -5.53 -14.61 -12.52
CA LEU A 61 -5.06 -14.70 -13.92
C LEU A 61 -3.58 -14.35 -14.05
N LEU A 62 -3.09 -13.33 -13.33
CA LEU A 62 -1.67 -12.98 -13.33
C LEU A 62 -0.82 -14.09 -12.70
N GLN A 63 -1.29 -14.69 -11.61
CA GLN A 63 -0.61 -15.83 -10.97
C GLN A 63 -0.53 -17.03 -11.92
N GLU A 64 -1.60 -17.33 -12.66
CA GLU A 64 -1.60 -18.39 -13.67
C GLU A 64 -0.63 -18.09 -14.82
N TYR A 65 -0.61 -16.85 -15.31
CA TYR A 65 0.25 -16.44 -16.42
C TYR A 65 1.74 -16.45 -16.06
N PHE A 66 2.11 -15.90 -14.90
CA PHE A 66 3.50 -15.81 -14.47
C PHE A 66 4.00 -17.05 -13.72
N GLY A 67 3.10 -17.90 -13.22
CA GLY A 67 3.46 -19.08 -12.41
C GLY A 67 4.04 -18.74 -11.03
N CYS A 68 3.78 -17.54 -10.50
CA CYS A 68 4.27 -17.11 -9.19
C CYS A 68 3.19 -16.37 -8.38
N ASN A 69 3.49 -16.06 -7.12
CA ASN A 69 2.56 -15.35 -6.25
C ASN A 69 2.46 -13.88 -6.63
N PHE A 70 1.23 -13.37 -6.70
CA PHE A 70 0.95 -11.94 -6.86
C PHE A 70 0.13 -11.46 -5.67
N THR A 71 0.52 -10.32 -5.13
CA THR A 71 -0.21 -9.62 -4.07
C THR A 71 -0.42 -8.17 -4.44
N VAL A 72 -1.56 -7.60 -4.05
CA VAL A 72 -1.86 -6.19 -4.33
C VAL A 72 -1.84 -5.39 -3.04
N THR A 73 -0.94 -4.41 -3.01
CA THR A 73 -0.85 -3.41 -1.95
C THR A 73 -1.18 -2.05 -2.54
N ALA A 74 -2.04 -1.28 -1.90
CA ALA A 74 -2.33 0.09 -2.30
C ALA A 74 -1.74 1.09 -1.33
N TYR A 75 -1.29 2.22 -1.88
CA TYR A 75 -0.79 3.36 -1.13
C TYR A 75 -1.72 4.54 -1.40
N LEU A 76 -2.31 5.08 -0.34
CA LEU A 76 -3.06 6.33 -0.41
C LEU A 76 -2.25 7.39 0.34
N LEU A 77 -1.67 8.31 -0.42
CA LEU A 77 -0.80 9.36 0.12
C LEU A 77 -1.54 10.70 0.10
N PRO A 78 -1.44 11.51 1.16
CA PRO A 78 -1.91 12.89 1.12
C PRO A 78 -0.99 13.73 0.22
N SER A 79 -1.44 14.91 -0.20
CA SER A 79 -0.69 15.77 -1.14
C SER A 79 0.69 16.25 -0.66
N LYS A 80 1.06 15.98 0.60
CA LYS A 80 2.40 16.27 1.13
C LYS A 80 3.37 15.18 0.67
N SER A 81 4.56 15.59 0.24
CA SER A 81 5.60 14.73 -0.33
C SER A 81 6.09 13.64 0.62
N ILE A 82 5.39 12.51 0.67
CA ILE A 82 5.87 11.26 1.25
C ILE A 82 6.70 10.56 0.17
N GLU A 83 7.98 10.32 0.45
CA GLU A 83 8.87 9.56 -0.42
C GLU A 83 8.78 8.08 -0.07
N LEU A 84 8.22 7.30 -0.99
CA LEU A 84 8.22 5.85 -0.88
C LEU A 84 9.51 5.31 -1.50
N SER A 85 10.34 4.65 -0.71
CA SER A 85 11.51 3.93 -1.20
C SER A 85 11.24 2.43 -1.19
N PHE A 86 11.46 1.81 -2.35
CA PHE A 86 11.29 0.37 -2.58
C PHE A 86 12.62 -0.34 -2.82
N SER A 87 13.75 0.31 -2.50
CA SER A 87 15.11 -0.20 -2.77
C SER A 87 15.47 -1.48 -2.01
N GLN A 88 14.65 -1.91 -1.05
CA GLN A 88 14.86 -3.09 -0.23
C GLN A 88 13.85 -4.20 -0.48
N LEU A 89 13.06 -4.11 -1.55
CA LEU A 89 12.17 -5.20 -1.93
C LEU A 89 12.97 -6.36 -2.53
N ASP A 90 12.62 -7.57 -2.14
CA ASP A 90 13.18 -8.85 -2.60
C ASP A 90 12.31 -9.51 -3.68
N HIS A 91 11.37 -8.75 -4.26
CA HIS A 91 10.38 -9.22 -5.22
C HIS A 91 10.15 -8.19 -6.33
N ASP A 92 9.67 -8.67 -7.47
CA ASP A 92 9.28 -7.82 -8.60
C ASP A 92 8.03 -7.01 -8.27
N LEU A 93 7.98 -5.76 -8.74
CA LEU A 93 6.88 -4.83 -8.49
C LEU A 93 6.32 -4.26 -9.79
N PHE A 94 5.00 -4.27 -9.92
CA PHE A 94 4.25 -3.51 -10.92
C PHE A 94 3.52 -2.35 -10.23
N ILE A 95 3.79 -1.12 -10.64
CA ILE A 95 3.15 0.08 -10.09
C ILE A 95 2.02 0.53 -11.02
N LEU A 96 0.81 0.70 -10.47
CA LEU A 96 -0.36 1.19 -11.18
C LEU A 96 -0.87 2.48 -10.51
N GLN A 97 -0.71 3.63 -11.17
CA GLN A 97 -1.32 4.88 -10.72
C GLN A 97 -2.83 4.83 -10.97
N GLN A 98 -3.65 4.93 -9.91
CA GLN A 98 -5.11 4.95 -10.02
C GLN A 98 -5.69 6.37 -9.96
N GLU A 99 -5.24 7.17 -8.97
CA GLU A 99 -5.77 8.50 -8.70
C GLU A 99 -4.63 9.50 -8.49
N GLY A 100 -4.85 10.78 -8.86
CA GLY A 100 -3.86 11.83 -8.69
C GLY A 100 -2.58 11.63 -9.51
N SER A 101 -1.48 12.22 -9.06
CA SER A 101 -0.16 12.09 -9.67
C SER A 101 0.93 11.89 -8.62
N GLN A 102 1.98 11.17 -9.00
CA GLN A 102 3.14 10.92 -8.15
C GLN A 102 4.39 10.99 -9.03
N ASN A 103 5.45 11.61 -8.51
CA ASN A 103 6.76 11.60 -9.16
C ASN A 103 7.51 10.32 -8.77
N TYR A 104 7.97 9.57 -9.76
CA TYR A 104 8.73 8.34 -9.57
C TYR A 104 10.18 8.54 -10.02
N GLN A 105 11.12 8.18 -9.16
CA GLN A 105 12.53 8.09 -9.50
C GLN A 105 12.94 6.62 -9.46
N ILE A 106 13.38 6.09 -10.60
CA ILE A 106 13.89 4.73 -10.72
C ILE A 106 15.40 4.85 -10.99
N THR A 107 16.20 4.23 -10.12
CA THR A 107 17.66 4.23 -10.24
C THR A 107 18.14 2.79 -10.26
N ARG A 108 19.03 2.48 -11.20
CA ARG A 108 19.71 1.20 -11.28
C ARG A 108 20.85 1.21 -10.26
N TYR A 109 20.95 0.16 -9.45
CA TYR A 109 22.17 -0.11 -8.68
C TYR A 109 23.08 -0.95 -9.59
N ASP A 110 24.23 -0.40 -9.94
CA ASP A 110 25.27 -1.08 -10.72
C ASP A 110 26.21 -1.90 -9.83
#